data_AF-A0A5J6U270-F1
#
_entry.id   AF-A0A5J6U270-F1
#
_cell.length_a   1.000
_cell.length_b   1.000
_cell.length_c   1.000
_cell.angle_alpha   90.00
_cell.angle_beta   90.00
_cell.angle_gamma   90.00
#
_symmetry.space_group_name_H-M   'P 1'
#
loop_
_entity.id
_entity.type
_entity.pdbx_description
1 polymer ?
#
loop_
_entity_poly.entity_id
_entity_poly.type
_entity_poly.pdbx_seq_one_letter_code
_entity_poly.pdbx_strand_id
1 'polypeptide(L)'
;MPSGHNPPLRYFLILRKHELASLVGEVPVLLAAPTEGSGHIAPMTLVERLERYEATGAEPGRADFLQALLRIPRDVDSGAAVRAKGLTTPAGRTLALALASGGLPDPTVECGLLDEPLHTEGGRHLNLPPHGVVTVIPTGDVPTDLAELWGHHAKFTSSHDCGGTESWPALLPSHREVAAAHALPHQIDPYEYASGQGATALALAEADGPAGGATGTVLACALAHKDARERADAVEAFLVMSARGHLPATDAGTAIGRLTQIDRIKPNRAVRSLTEAADAGAHAGVWPVVAAAIPLLLPEPGTRAPSGLPDLIALGTRTAETVRARETVPGLAEVAARGGSSRLVQEAARLHRTLTAE
;
A
#
# COMPACT_ATOMS: atom_id res chain seq x y z
N MET A 1 19.00 -16.41 14.03
CA MET A 1 18.08 -15.60 13.22
C MET A 1 18.49 -15.77 11.77
N PRO A 2 17.66 -16.34 10.89
CA PRO A 2 18.05 -16.46 9.50
C PRO A 2 17.99 -15.06 8.86
N SER A 3 19.16 -14.46 8.71
CA SER A 3 19.45 -13.43 7.71
C SER A 3 19.16 -14.00 6.32
N GLY A 4 18.10 -13.57 5.63
CA GLY A 4 17.76 -14.13 4.31
C GLY A 4 16.42 -13.74 3.67
N HIS A 5 16.28 -12.48 3.28
CA HIS A 5 15.80 -12.03 1.94
C HIS A 5 14.45 -12.46 1.34
N ASN A 6 13.50 -13.10 2.03
CA ASN A 6 12.15 -13.30 1.48
C ASN A 6 11.05 -12.70 2.38
N PRO A 7 10.08 -11.96 1.80
CA PRO A 7 8.96 -11.41 2.57
C PRO A 7 8.10 -12.56 3.12
N PRO A 8 7.52 -12.42 4.33
CA PRO A 8 6.71 -13.47 4.95
C PRO A 8 5.59 -13.99 4.04
N LEU A 9 4.94 -13.12 3.25
CA LEU A 9 3.90 -13.55 2.29
C LEU A 9 4.41 -14.45 1.19
N ARG A 10 5.64 -14.24 0.69
CA ARG A 10 6.24 -15.15 -0.31
C ARG A 10 6.56 -16.50 0.31
N TYR A 11 7.09 -16.50 1.53
CA TYR A 11 7.34 -17.76 2.26
C TYR A 11 6.03 -18.52 2.51
N PHE A 12 4.97 -17.80 2.87
CA PHE A 12 3.64 -18.37 3.05
C PHE A 12 3.08 -19.00 1.78
N LEU A 13 3.23 -18.34 0.62
CA LEU A 13 2.84 -18.91 -0.67
C LEU A 13 3.58 -20.23 -0.95
N ILE A 14 4.88 -20.30 -0.63
CA ILE A 14 5.68 -21.51 -0.80
C ILE A 14 5.16 -22.62 0.14
N LEU A 15 4.94 -22.31 1.42
CA LEU A 15 4.37 -23.26 2.38
C LEU A 15 3.00 -23.78 1.92
N ARG A 16 2.11 -22.88 1.50
CA ARG A 16 0.78 -23.22 1.00
C ARG A 16 0.86 -24.11 -0.24
N LYS A 17 1.77 -23.83 -1.17
CA LYS A 17 1.97 -24.68 -2.36
C LYS A 17 2.32 -26.12 -1.96
N HIS A 18 3.22 -26.30 -0.98
CA HIS A 18 3.60 -27.62 -0.50
C HIS A 18 2.47 -28.33 0.26
N GLU A 19 1.76 -27.60 1.12
CA GLU A 19 0.64 -28.16 1.88
C GLU A 19 -0.51 -28.59 0.94
N LEU A 20 -0.89 -27.75 -0.03
CA LEU A 20 -1.94 -28.06 -0.98
C LEU A 20 -1.67 -29.35 -1.76
N ALA A 21 -0.41 -29.62 -2.12
CA ALA A 21 -0.05 -30.85 -2.82
C ALA A 21 -0.35 -32.12 -1.99
N SER A 22 -0.32 -32.02 -0.65
CA SER A 22 -0.67 -33.10 0.27
C SER A 22 -2.15 -33.17 0.64
N LEU A 23 -2.89 -32.07 0.48
CA LEU A 23 -4.32 -32.01 0.84
C LEU A 23 -5.23 -32.48 -0.31
N VAL A 24 -4.86 -32.19 -1.56
CA VAL A 24 -5.71 -32.48 -2.72
C VAL A 24 -5.96 -33.98 -2.85
N GLY A 25 -7.23 -34.36 -2.74
CA GLY A 25 -7.68 -35.77 -2.78
C GLY A 25 -7.77 -36.45 -1.41
N GLU A 26 -7.16 -35.86 -0.37
CA GLU A 26 -7.13 -36.42 0.99
C GLU A 26 -8.15 -35.76 1.93
N VAL A 27 -8.45 -34.48 1.72
CA VAL A 27 -9.44 -33.71 2.54
C VAL A 27 -10.76 -33.49 1.79
N PRO A 28 -11.89 -33.31 2.50
CA PRO A 28 -13.19 -33.18 1.85
C PRO A 28 -13.30 -31.97 0.91
N VAL A 29 -12.65 -30.85 1.26
CA VAL A 29 -12.63 -29.59 0.50
C VAL A 29 -11.41 -28.76 0.89
N LEU A 30 -10.93 -27.87 0.02
CA LEU A 30 -9.95 -26.84 0.40
C LEU A 30 -10.67 -25.64 1.04
N LEU A 31 -10.20 -25.18 2.19
CA LEU A 31 -10.79 -24.07 2.93
C LEU A 31 -10.52 -22.73 2.26
N ALA A 32 -9.30 -22.48 1.77
CA ALA A 32 -8.93 -21.16 1.27
C ALA A 32 -9.27 -20.92 -0.20
N ALA A 33 -10.00 -21.80 -0.89
CA ALA A 33 -10.41 -21.54 -2.27
C ALA A 33 -11.35 -20.31 -2.32
N PRO A 34 -10.99 -19.22 -3.04
CA PRO A 34 -11.80 -18.01 -3.06
C PRO A 34 -13.17 -18.28 -3.70
N THR A 35 -14.19 -17.51 -3.30
CA THR A 35 -15.51 -17.53 -3.93
C THR A 35 -15.76 -16.31 -4.80
N GLU A 36 -14.89 -15.30 -4.70
CA GLU A 36 -14.98 -14.04 -5.43
C GLU A 36 -13.68 -13.71 -6.16
N GLY A 37 -13.76 -12.90 -7.21
CA GLY A 37 -12.60 -12.46 -7.99
C GLY A 37 -11.59 -11.62 -7.18
N SER A 38 -12.07 -10.93 -6.13
CA SER A 38 -11.25 -10.17 -5.18
C SER A 38 -10.31 -11.04 -4.35
N GLY A 39 -10.55 -12.36 -4.31
CA GLY A 39 -9.85 -13.29 -3.42
C GLY A 39 -10.59 -13.57 -2.11
N HIS A 40 -11.71 -12.90 -1.84
CA HIS A 40 -12.55 -13.16 -0.67
C HIS A 40 -13.24 -14.54 -0.71
N ILE A 41 -13.64 -14.98 0.48
CA ILE A 41 -14.47 -16.17 0.69
C ILE A 41 -15.76 -15.72 1.37
N ALA A 42 -16.90 -16.08 0.77
CA ALA A 42 -18.21 -15.87 1.36
C ALA A 42 -18.27 -16.56 2.74
N PRO A 43 -18.59 -15.82 3.83
CA PRO A 43 -18.54 -16.36 5.19
C PRO A 43 -19.31 -17.66 5.38
N MET A 44 -20.53 -17.76 4.81
CA MET A 44 -21.34 -18.97 4.89
C MET A 44 -20.67 -20.18 4.22
N THR A 45 -20.05 -19.99 3.05
CA THR A 45 -19.30 -21.05 2.37
C THR A 45 -18.14 -21.56 3.21
N LEU A 46 -17.44 -20.67 3.93
CA LEU A 46 -16.35 -21.09 4.82
C LEU A 46 -16.86 -21.92 6.01
N VAL A 47 -18.01 -21.54 6.58
CA VAL A 47 -18.68 -22.32 7.64
C VAL A 47 -19.06 -23.71 7.12
N GLU A 48 -19.73 -23.80 5.97
CA GLU A 48 -20.13 -25.07 5.35
C GLU A 48 -18.93 -25.97 5.03
N ARG A 49 -17.80 -25.39 4.63
CA ARG A 49 -16.57 -26.16 4.41
C ARG A 49 -16.06 -26.77 5.71
N LEU A 50 -16.02 -26.01 6.81
CA LEU A 50 -15.61 -26.54 8.12
C LEU A 50 -16.59 -27.57 8.67
N GLU A 51 -17.90 -27.43 8.43
CA GLU A 51 -18.89 -28.47 8.81
C GLU A 51 -18.56 -29.82 8.15
N ARG A 52 -18.09 -29.81 6.89
CA ARG A 52 -17.64 -31.05 6.21
C ARG A 52 -16.41 -31.66 6.87
N TYR A 53 -15.46 -30.83 7.31
CA TYR A 53 -14.30 -31.31 8.08
C TYR A 53 -14.73 -31.95 9.41
N GLU A 54 -15.65 -31.35 10.15
CA GLU A 54 -16.15 -31.94 11.41
C GLU A 54 -16.87 -33.27 11.16
N ALA A 55 -17.69 -33.34 10.10
CA ALA A 55 -18.43 -34.55 9.75
C ALA A 55 -17.52 -35.73 9.38
N THR A 56 -16.36 -35.47 8.78
CA THR A 56 -15.37 -36.51 8.43
C THR A 56 -14.30 -36.73 9.50
N GLY A 57 -14.27 -35.91 10.56
CA GLY A 57 -13.20 -35.91 11.56
C GLY A 57 -11.83 -35.54 11.00
N ALA A 58 -11.76 -34.87 9.85
CA ALA A 58 -10.51 -34.47 9.24
C ALA A 58 -10.01 -33.16 9.87
N GLU A 59 -8.69 -32.97 9.92
CA GLU A 59 -8.09 -31.71 10.36
C GLU A 59 -7.72 -30.84 9.15
N PRO A 60 -8.04 -29.54 9.17
CA PRO A 60 -7.56 -28.61 8.16
C PRO A 60 -6.03 -28.51 8.11
N GLY A 61 -5.48 -28.35 6.91
CA GLY A 61 -4.09 -27.88 6.76
C GLY A 61 -3.92 -26.50 7.40
N ARG A 62 -2.76 -26.27 8.01
CA ARG A 62 -2.46 -25.04 8.75
C ARG A 62 -2.42 -23.83 7.82
N ALA A 63 -1.69 -23.90 6.71
CA ALA A 63 -1.58 -22.78 5.78
C ALA A 63 -2.90 -22.52 5.03
N ASP A 64 -3.63 -23.58 4.66
CA ASP A 64 -4.94 -23.47 4.02
C ASP A 64 -5.97 -22.86 4.97
N PHE A 65 -5.99 -23.21 6.25
CA PHE A 65 -6.88 -22.58 7.21
C PHE A 65 -6.53 -21.12 7.48
N LEU A 66 -5.24 -20.79 7.70
CA LEU A 66 -4.80 -19.41 7.92
C LEU A 66 -5.14 -18.51 6.72
N GLN A 67 -4.94 -19.01 5.50
CA GLN A 67 -5.32 -18.26 4.30
C GLN A 67 -6.84 -18.08 4.19
N ALA A 68 -7.63 -19.05 4.65
CA ALA A 68 -9.08 -18.92 4.65
C ALA A 68 -9.53 -17.81 5.60
N LEU A 69 -8.89 -17.69 6.78
CA LEU A 69 -9.15 -16.60 7.72
C LEU A 69 -8.79 -15.23 7.13
N LEU A 70 -7.66 -15.13 6.44
CA LEU A 70 -7.22 -13.88 5.76
C LEU A 70 -8.15 -13.42 4.64
N ARG A 71 -8.99 -14.32 4.12
CA ARG A 71 -9.95 -14.06 3.04
C ARG A 71 -11.36 -13.79 3.53
N ILE A 72 -11.58 -13.73 4.84
CA ILE A 72 -12.85 -13.32 5.43
C ILE A 72 -13.08 -11.83 5.11
N PRO A 73 -14.21 -11.44 4.52
CA PRO A 73 -14.54 -10.05 4.27
C PRO A 73 -14.80 -9.29 5.58
N ARG A 74 -14.71 -7.97 5.51
CA ARG A 74 -15.01 -7.07 6.65
C ARG A 74 -16.50 -6.94 6.96
N ASP A 75 -17.34 -7.08 5.93
CA ASP A 75 -18.78 -7.13 6.12
C ASP A 75 -19.21 -8.60 6.21
N VAL A 76 -19.40 -9.06 7.44
CA VAL A 76 -19.73 -10.45 7.74
C VAL A 76 -21.24 -10.59 7.93
N ASP A 77 -21.86 -11.45 7.12
CA ASP A 77 -23.26 -11.83 7.30
C ASP A 77 -23.49 -12.43 8.69
N SER A 78 -24.47 -11.86 9.40
CA SER A 78 -24.88 -12.32 10.74
C SER A 78 -25.32 -13.78 10.76
N GLY A 79 -25.90 -14.29 9.67
CA GLY A 79 -26.29 -15.69 9.54
C GLY A 79 -25.10 -16.63 9.63
N ALA A 80 -24.01 -16.31 8.92
CA ALA A 80 -22.77 -17.09 8.98
C ALA A 80 -22.15 -17.08 10.39
N ALA A 81 -22.12 -15.91 11.05
CA ALA A 81 -21.60 -15.80 12.41
C ALA A 81 -22.44 -16.61 13.43
N VAL A 82 -23.77 -16.63 13.29
CA VAL A 82 -24.66 -17.44 14.13
C VAL A 82 -24.43 -18.94 13.88
N ARG A 83 -24.36 -19.36 12.61
CA ARG A 83 -24.17 -20.76 12.25
C ARG A 83 -22.82 -21.30 12.72
N ALA A 84 -21.76 -20.50 12.61
CA ALA A 84 -20.40 -20.88 13.04
C ALA A 84 -20.31 -21.25 14.53
N LYS A 85 -21.21 -20.75 15.38
CA LYS A 85 -21.28 -21.12 16.82
C LYS A 85 -21.57 -22.61 17.03
N GLY A 86 -22.12 -23.30 16.04
CA GLY A 86 -22.35 -24.73 16.08
C GLY A 86 -21.10 -25.57 15.86
N LEU A 87 -20.01 -24.98 15.36
CA LEU A 87 -18.76 -25.70 15.12
C LEU A 87 -18.03 -25.97 16.44
N THR A 88 -17.57 -27.21 16.61
CA THR A 88 -17.01 -27.70 17.88
C THR A 88 -15.51 -27.99 17.82
N THR A 89 -14.91 -28.01 16.63
CA THR A 89 -13.47 -28.17 16.43
C THR A 89 -12.68 -26.92 16.81
N PRO A 90 -11.37 -27.01 17.07
CA PRO A 90 -10.52 -25.84 17.28
C PRO A 90 -10.60 -24.83 16.13
N ALA A 91 -10.47 -25.28 14.88
CA ALA A 91 -10.58 -24.43 13.69
C ALA A 91 -11.97 -23.77 13.58
N GLY A 92 -13.03 -24.53 13.87
CA GLY A 92 -14.40 -24.04 13.92
C GLY A 92 -14.62 -22.93 14.94
N ARG A 93 -14.09 -23.10 16.16
CA ARG A 93 -14.15 -22.06 17.21
C ARG A 93 -13.39 -20.80 16.82
N THR A 94 -12.20 -20.94 16.22
CA THR A 94 -11.43 -19.80 15.71
C THR A 94 -12.21 -19.04 14.64
N LEU A 95 -12.84 -19.74 13.68
CA LEU A 95 -13.69 -19.09 12.69
C LEU A 95 -14.89 -18.39 13.34
N ALA A 96 -15.57 -19.03 14.27
CA ALA A 96 -16.72 -18.46 14.95
C ALA A 96 -16.38 -17.14 15.67
N LEU A 97 -15.21 -17.09 16.32
CA LEU A 97 -14.70 -15.87 16.96
C LEU A 97 -14.39 -14.77 15.93
N ALA A 98 -13.73 -15.11 14.83
CA ALA A 98 -13.42 -14.17 13.76
C ALA A 98 -14.71 -13.58 13.14
N LEU A 99 -15.69 -14.44 12.80
CA LEU A 99 -16.96 -13.98 12.22
C LEU A 99 -17.79 -13.14 13.21
N ALA A 100 -17.81 -13.52 14.49
CA ALA A 100 -18.50 -12.75 15.52
C ALA A 100 -17.88 -11.35 15.74
N SER A 101 -16.58 -11.19 15.43
CA SER A 101 -15.85 -9.93 15.53
C SER A 101 -15.92 -9.08 14.26
N GLY A 102 -16.63 -9.52 13.22
CA GLY A 102 -16.69 -8.83 11.93
C GLY A 102 -15.45 -9.05 11.06
N GLY A 103 -14.74 -10.17 11.25
CA GLY A 103 -13.50 -10.50 10.55
C GLY A 103 -12.28 -10.35 11.45
N LEU A 104 -11.10 -10.33 10.82
CA LEU A 104 -9.82 -10.17 11.52
C LEU A 104 -9.53 -8.70 11.82
N PRO A 105 -8.93 -8.37 12.98
CA PRO A 105 -8.55 -7.01 13.33
C PRO A 105 -7.49 -6.45 12.36
N ASP A 106 -7.33 -5.12 12.37
CA ASP A 106 -6.31 -4.44 11.57
C ASP A 106 -4.96 -4.37 12.31
N PRO A 107 -3.88 -4.93 11.75
CA PRO A 107 -2.54 -4.65 12.25
C PRO A 107 -2.20 -3.17 12.14
N THR A 108 -1.41 -2.66 13.07
CA THR A 108 -0.82 -1.33 12.93
C THR A 108 0.30 -1.40 11.90
N VAL A 109 0.27 -0.52 10.91
CA VAL A 109 1.29 -0.42 9.86
C VAL A 109 2.03 0.91 9.98
N GLU A 110 3.34 0.83 10.11
CA GLU A 110 4.24 1.98 10.19
C GLU A 110 5.26 1.90 9.05
N CYS A 111 5.40 2.99 8.30
CA CYS A 111 6.36 3.11 7.20
C CYS A 111 7.18 4.39 7.33
N GLY A 112 8.47 4.31 7.03
CA GLY A 112 9.36 5.45 7.09
C GLY A 112 10.60 5.29 6.21
N LEU A 113 11.30 6.40 6.00
CA LEU A 113 12.67 6.38 5.50
C LEU A 113 13.59 6.60 6.70
N LEU A 114 14.70 5.88 6.72
CA LEU A 114 15.75 6.02 7.73
C LEU A 114 16.79 7.02 7.23
N ASP A 115 17.23 7.93 8.10
CA ASP A 115 18.23 8.96 7.77
C ASP A 115 19.66 8.39 7.60
N GLU A 116 19.94 7.22 8.15
CA GLU A 116 21.27 6.59 8.16
C GLU A 116 21.38 5.34 7.27
N PRO A 117 22.57 5.06 6.68
CA PRO A 117 22.79 3.85 5.91
C PRO A 117 22.90 2.58 6.79
N LEU A 118 22.31 1.45 6.38
CA LEU A 118 22.36 0.16 7.10
C LEU A 118 23.69 -0.61 6.94
N HIS A 119 24.59 -0.20 6.04
CA HIS A 119 25.83 -0.94 5.80
C HIS A 119 27.03 -0.04 5.52
N THR A 120 28.14 -0.34 6.22
CA THR A 120 29.46 0.26 6.02
C THR A 120 30.44 -0.86 5.72
N GLU A 121 30.98 -0.93 4.51
CA GLU A 121 31.96 -1.96 4.13
C GLU A 121 33.37 -1.36 4.06
N GLY A 122 34.31 -1.91 4.83
CA GLY A 122 35.75 -1.57 4.74
C GLY A 122 36.10 -0.09 5.01
N GLY A 123 35.32 0.63 5.81
CA GLY A 123 35.57 2.05 6.11
C GLY A 123 35.28 3.02 4.94
N ARG A 124 34.75 2.52 3.82
CA ARG A 124 34.17 3.36 2.78
C ARG A 124 32.68 3.47 3.03
N HIS A 125 32.17 4.70 3.14
CA HIS A 125 30.76 4.95 2.94
C HIS A 125 30.46 4.62 1.47
N LEU A 126 29.90 3.44 1.21
CA LEU A 126 29.18 3.26 -0.05
C LEU A 126 28.06 4.31 -0.03
N ASN A 127 27.93 5.11 -1.10
CA ASN A 127 26.77 5.98 -1.30
C ASN A 127 25.53 5.09 -1.54
N LEU A 128 25.13 4.34 -0.52
CA LEU A 128 23.88 3.59 -0.47
C LEU A 128 22.85 4.57 0.09
N PRO A 129 21.91 5.07 -0.72
CA PRO A 129 20.92 6.03 -0.28
C PRO A 129 20.07 5.46 0.87
N PRO A 130 19.34 6.32 1.61
CA PRO A 130 18.63 5.95 2.83
C PRO A 130 17.66 4.79 2.63
N HIS A 131 17.48 4.06 3.72
CA HIS A 131 16.85 2.75 3.74
C HIS A 131 15.40 2.92 4.21
N GLY A 132 14.44 2.32 3.51
CA GLY A 132 13.08 2.26 4.02
C GLY A 132 13.01 1.36 5.25
N VAL A 133 12.09 1.67 6.16
CA VAL A 133 11.65 0.78 7.23
C VAL A 133 10.15 0.60 7.12
N VAL A 134 9.71 -0.64 7.26
CA VAL A 134 8.30 -0.99 7.38
C VAL A 134 8.13 -1.94 8.55
N THR A 135 7.13 -1.65 9.37
CA THR A 135 6.74 -2.48 10.51
C THR A 135 5.23 -2.73 10.46
N VAL A 136 4.84 -3.99 10.55
CA VAL A 136 3.46 -4.44 10.71
C VAL A 136 3.36 -5.13 12.07
N ILE A 137 2.58 -4.53 12.96
CA ILE A 137 2.39 -4.99 14.33
C ILE A 137 1.00 -5.62 14.42
N PRO A 138 0.89 -6.95 14.61
CA PRO A 138 -0.38 -7.61 14.86
C PRO A 138 -1.11 -6.99 16.06
N THR A 139 -2.42 -6.80 15.95
CA THR A 139 -3.27 -6.30 17.03
C THR A 139 -4.41 -7.28 17.30
N GLY A 140 -5.05 -7.13 18.46
CA GLY A 140 -6.19 -7.96 18.86
C GLY A 140 -5.81 -9.41 19.20
N ASP A 141 -6.84 -10.22 19.40
CA ASP A 141 -6.71 -11.64 19.70
C ASP A 141 -6.79 -12.45 18.39
N VAL A 142 -5.62 -12.70 17.79
CA VAL A 142 -5.49 -13.51 16.57
C VAL A 142 -4.61 -14.73 16.83
N PRO A 143 -4.79 -15.84 16.08
CA PRO A 143 -3.93 -17.00 16.21
C PRO A 143 -2.44 -16.62 16.06
N THR A 144 -1.56 -17.17 16.92
CA THR A 144 -0.12 -16.87 16.91
C THR A 144 0.51 -17.00 15.52
N ASP A 145 0.13 -18.05 14.80
CA ASP A 145 0.64 -18.31 13.45
C ASP A 145 0.22 -17.23 12.44
N LEU A 146 -0.97 -16.66 12.64
CA LEU A 146 -1.45 -15.54 11.84
C LEU A 146 -0.67 -14.28 12.18
N ALA A 147 -0.43 -14.03 13.48
CA ALA A 147 0.39 -12.94 13.96
C ALA A 147 1.82 -12.98 13.39
N GLU A 148 2.43 -14.17 13.35
CA GLU A 148 3.74 -14.37 12.72
C GLU A 148 3.71 -14.19 11.21
N LEU A 149 2.63 -14.62 10.56
CA LEU A 149 2.47 -14.59 9.11
C LEU A 149 2.37 -13.15 8.55
N TRP A 150 1.45 -12.34 9.09
CA TRP A 150 1.30 -10.96 8.62
C TRP A 150 2.24 -9.97 9.32
N GLY A 151 2.85 -10.37 10.44
CA GLY A 151 3.84 -9.61 11.17
C GLY A 151 5.07 -9.38 10.29
N HIS A 152 5.53 -8.14 10.23
CA HIS A 152 6.60 -7.78 9.32
C HIS A 152 7.47 -6.72 9.94
N HIS A 153 8.77 -6.90 9.89
CA HIS A 153 9.71 -5.83 10.14
C HIS A 153 10.82 -5.96 9.13
N ALA A 154 10.92 -4.98 8.23
CA ALA A 154 11.95 -4.95 7.22
C ALA A 154 12.59 -3.58 7.17
N LYS A 155 13.92 -3.58 7.13
CA LYS A 155 14.72 -2.43 6.71
C LYS A 155 15.29 -2.76 5.34
N PHE A 156 15.18 -1.85 4.37
CA PHE A 156 15.50 -2.15 2.97
C PHE A 156 16.15 -0.96 2.24
N THR A 157 17.22 -1.19 1.51
CA THR A 157 17.84 -0.22 0.57
C THR A 157 17.13 -0.16 -0.77
N SER A 158 16.78 -1.36 -1.23
CA SER A 158 16.10 -1.74 -2.46
C SER A 158 16.28 -3.26 -2.58
N SER A 159 15.20 -4.01 -2.69
CA SER A 159 15.33 -5.44 -3.01
C SER A 159 15.26 -5.65 -4.52
N HIS A 160 16.05 -6.59 -5.03
CA HIS A 160 16.02 -7.01 -6.45
C HIS A 160 15.06 -8.18 -6.66
N ASP A 161 14.15 -8.44 -5.73
CA ASP A 161 13.24 -9.57 -5.88
C ASP A 161 12.13 -9.19 -6.85
N CYS A 162 12.16 -9.85 -8.00
CA CYS A 162 11.43 -9.49 -9.20
C CYS A 162 10.04 -10.13 -9.24
N GLY A 163 9.00 -9.28 -9.14
CA GLY A 163 7.62 -9.55 -9.55
C GLY A 163 6.76 -10.39 -8.60
N GLY A 164 5.45 -10.40 -8.87
CA GLY A 164 4.46 -11.20 -8.14
C GLY A 164 3.82 -10.51 -6.95
N THR A 165 4.23 -9.28 -6.61
CA THR A 165 3.62 -8.49 -5.53
C THR A 165 2.18 -8.10 -5.85
N GLU A 166 1.82 -8.04 -7.14
CA GLU A 166 0.46 -7.79 -7.61
C GLU A 166 -0.54 -8.88 -7.17
N SER A 167 -0.05 -10.08 -6.84
CA SER A 167 -0.89 -11.18 -6.35
C SER A 167 -1.17 -11.12 -4.84
N TRP A 168 -0.43 -10.32 -4.08
CA TRP A 168 -0.51 -10.32 -2.61
C TRP A 168 -1.78 -9.69 -2.06
N PRO A 169 -2.36 -8.63 -2.67
CA PRO A 169 -3.67 -8.15 -2.26
C PRO A 169 -4.75 -9.26 -2.32
N ALA A 170 -4.70 -10.18 -3.28
CA ALA A 170 -5.62 -11.32 -3.34
C ALA A 170 -5.36 -12.42 -2.28
N LEU A 171 -4.23 -12.36 -1.56
CA LEU A 171 -3.97 -13.17 -0.37
C LEU A 171 -4.54 -12.55 0.89
N LEU A 172 -4.59 -11.22 0.94
CA LEU A 172 -5.05 -10.43 2.06
C LEU A 172 -6.13 -9.45 1.59
N PRO A 173 -7.23 -9.94 0.99
CA PRO A 173 -8.15 -9.09 0.25
C PRO A 173 -8.88 -8.09 1.13
N SER A 174 -8.92 -8.32 2.45
CA SER A 174 -9.43 -7.37 3.43
C SER A 174 -8.36 -6.50 4.06
N HIS A 175 -7.06 -6.70 3.84
CA HIS A 175 -5.99 -6.00 4.55
C HIS A 175 -4.97 -5.39 3.57
N ARG A 176 -5.46 -4.50 2.66
CA ARG A 176 -4.61 -3.88 1.63
C ARG A 176 -3.34 -3.21 2.20
N GLU A 177 -3.44 -2.54 3.34
CA GLU A 177 -2.28 -1.83 3.91
C GLU A 177 -1.18 -2.80 4.35
N VAL A 178 -1.56 -3.98 4.84
CA VAL A 178 -0.61 -5.06 5.16
C VAL A 178 0.02 -5.59 3.87
N ALA A 179 -0.78 -5.84 2.82
CA ALA A 179 -0.23 -6.27 1.53
C ALA A 179 0.76 -5.24 0.95
N ALA A 180 0.42 -3.95 1.03
CA ALA A 180 1.30 -2.86 0.62
C ALA A 180 2.58 -2.81 1.45
N ALA A 181 2.48 -3.00 2.78
CA ALA A 181 3.63 -3.00 3.68
C ALA A 181 4.64 -4.09 3.34
N HIS A 182 4.16 -5.30 3.06
CA HIS A 182 5.03 -6.40 2.61
C HIS A 182 5.59 -6.11 1.22
N ALA A 183 4.81 -5.50 0.31
CA ALA A 183 5.22 -5.22 -1.07
C ALA A 183 6.26 -4.09 -1.17
N LEU A 184 6.27 -3.17 -0.21
CA LEU A 184 7.04 -1.94 -0.25
C LEU A 184 8.56 -2.12 -0.49
N PRO A 185 9.26 -3.10 0.12
CA PRO A 185 10.67 -3.37 -0.15
C PRO A 185 11.00 -3.70 -1.62
N HIS A 186 9.99 -4.07 -2.42
CA HIS A 186 10.09 -4.42 -3.84
C HIS A 186 9.70 -3.28 -4.77
N GLN A 187 9.14 -2.18 -4.25
CA GLN A 187 8.67 -1.05 -5.07
C GLN A 187 9.76 -0.01 -5.34
N ILE A 188 10.78 0.05 -4.48
CA ILE A 188 11.91 0.99 -4.61
C ILE A 188 13.08 0.28 -5.30
N ASP A 189 12.97 0.12 -6.62
CA ASP A 189 14.03 -0.49 -7.45
C ASP A 189 14.96 0.59 -8.06
N PRO A 190 16.26 0.61 -7.73
CA PRO A 190 17.22 1.56 -8.27
C PRO A 190 17.44 1.42 -9.78
N TYR A 191 17.09 0.27 -10.37
CA TYR A 191 17.18 0.04 -11.81
C TYR A 191 15.87 0.34 -12.53
N GLU A 192 14.81 0.66 -11.78
CA GLU A 192 13.46 0.95 -12.27
C GLU A 192 12.96 -0.14 -13.26
N TYR A 193 13.24 -1.43 -13.01
CA TYR A 193 12.67 -2.50 -13.82
C TYR A 193 11.16 -2.52 -13.66
N ALA A 194 10.45 -2.66 -14.79
CA ALA A 194 9.00 -2.90 -14.80
C ALA A 194 8.72 -4.26 -14.16
N SER A 195 8.52 -4.25 -12.85
CA SER A 195 8.36 -5.44 -12.01
C SER A 195 6.93 -5.53 -11.49
N GLY A 196 5.98 -4.81 -12.11
CA GLY A 196 4.57 -4.81 -11.75
C GLY A 196 4.20 -3.82 -10.65
N GLN A 197 4.91 -2.69 -10.52
CA GLN A 197 4.59 -1.66 -9.52
C GLN A 197 3.21 -1.03 -9.75
N GLY A 198 2.86 -0.74 -11.00
CA GLY A 198 1.54 -0.29 -11.43
C GLY A 198 0.47 -1.36 -11.22
N ALA A 199 0.74 -2.60 -11.64
CA ALA A 199 -0.14 -3.74 -11.39
C ALA A 199 -0.39 -3.97 -9.88
N THR A 200 0.64 -3.78 -9.04
CA THR A 200 0.53 -3.86 -7.58
C THR A 200 -0.33 -2.73 -7.03
N ALA A 201 -0.16 -1.48 -7.51
CA ALA A 201 -1.02 -0.36 -7.13
C ALA A 201 -2.48 -0.63 -7.50
N LEU A 202 -2.74 -1.19 -8.69
CA LEU A 202 -4.09 -1.53 -9.14
C LEU A 202 -4.72 -2.64 -8.28
N ALA A 203 -3.98 -3.72 -8.02
CA ALA A 203 -4.45 -4.79 -7.12
C ALA A 203 -4.74 -4.28 -5.69
N LEU A 204 -3.96 -3.31 -5.18
CA LEU A 204 -4.23 -2.64 -3.91
C LEU A 204 -5.48 -1.76 -3.94
N ALA A 205 -5.82 -1.18 -5.11
CA ALA A 205 -7.03 -0.38 -5.28
C ALA A 205 -8.30 -1.26 -5.26
N GLU A 206 -8.20 -2.47 -5.83
CA GLU A 206 -9.28 -3.46 -5.86
C GLU A 206 -9.55 -4.12 -4.51
N ALA A 207 -8.51 -4.35 -3.71
CA ALA A 207 -8.63 -4.91 -2.36
C ALA A 207 -9.38 -3.98 -1.40
N ASP A 208 -9.74 -4.51 -0.23
CA ASP A 208 -10.43 -3.84 0.87
C ASP A 208 -9.50 -3.56 2.06
N GLY A 209 -10.02 -2.79 3.01
CA GLY A 209 -9.32 -2.37 4.24
C GLY A 209 -8.66 -1.01 4.18
N PRO A 210 -7.98 -0.61 5.26
CA PRO A 210 -7.32 0.69 5.40
C PRO A 210 -6.32 0.95 4.27
N ALA A 211 -6.17 2.22 3.89
CA ALA A 211 -5.07 2.68 3.04
C ALA A 211 -4.32 3.77 3.81
N GLY A 212 -3.01 3.63 3.94
CA GLY A 212 -2.15 4.54 4.69
C GLY A 212 -0.78 4.71 4.05
N GLY A 213 0.23 4.92 4.89
CA GLY A 213 1.62 5.20 4.51
C GLY A 213 2.22 4.19 3.53
N ALA A 214 1.95 2.89 3.71
CA ALA A 214 2.47 1.85 2.82
C ALA A 214 1.81 1.95 1.45
N THR A 215 0.47 1.96 1.39
CA THR A 215 -0.28 2.07 0.13
C THR A 215 0.06 3.37 -0.60
N GLY A 216 0.14 4.49 0.11
CA GLY A 216 0.53 5.79 -0.45
C GLY A 216 1.95 5.78 -1.03
N THR A 217 2.89 5.09 -0.39
CA THR A 217 4.26 4.96 -0.91
C THR A 217 4.34 4.07 -2.14
N VAL A 218 3.62 2.94 -2.17
CA VAL A 218 3.51 2.09 -3.39
C VAL A 218 2.95 2.92 -4.56
N LEU A 219 1.87 3.68 -4.32
CA LEU A 219 1.26 4.54 -5.32
C LEU A 219 2.22 5.63 -5.80
N ALA A 220 2.98 6.26 -4.90
CA ALA A 220 3.99 7.26 -5.25
C ALA A 220 5.09 6.69 -6.17
N CYS A 221 5.59 5.49 -5.87
CA CYS A 221 6.57 4.80 -6.71
C CYS A 221 6.02 4.51 -8.10
N ALA A 222 4.79 3.99 -8.18
CA ALA A 222 4.15 3.62 -9.45
C ALA A 222 3.81 4.85 -10.32
N LEU A 223 3.27 5.93 -9.72
CA LEU A 223 2.98 7.20 -10.41
C LEU A 223 4.24 7.84 -11.00
N ALA A 224 5.40 7.64 -10.38
CA ALA A 224 6.68 8.19 -10.83
C ALA A 224 7.54 7.22 -11.67
N HIS A 225 6.99 6.06 -12.04
CA HIS A 225 7.73 5.02 -12.74
C HIS A 225 8.21 5.46 -14.14
N LYS A 226 9.35 4.93 -14.62
CA LYS A 226 9.86 5.29 -15.97
C LYS A 226 8.99 4.76 -17.10
N ASP A 227 8.47 3.56 -16.93
CA ASP A 227 7.58 2.91 -17.91
C ASP A 227 6.21 3.60 -17.90
N ALA A 228 5.67 3.86 -19.10
CA ALA A 228 4.37 4.47 -19.25
C ALA A 228 3.21 3.54 -18.90
N ARG A 229 3.38 2.22 -19.06
CA ARG A 229 2.35 1.23 -18.70
C ARG A 229 2.15 1.20 -17.19
N GLU A 230 3.24 1.09 -16.44
CA GLU A 230 3.21 1.10 -14.97
C GLU A 230 2.57 2.40 -14.42
N ARG A 231 2.81 3.54 -15.07
CA ARG A 231 2.14 4.80 -14.70
C ARG A 231 0.65 4.81 -15.06
N ALA A 232 0.25 4.22 -16.18
CA ALA A 232 -1.16 4.14 -16.57
C ALA A 232 -1.95 3.32 -15.54
N ASP A 233 -1.43 2.16 -15.14
CA ASP A 233 -2.02 1.33 -14.07
C ASP A 233 -2.08 2.09 -12.74
N ALA A 234 -1.04 2.88 -12.42
CA ALA A 234 -1.03 3.73 -11.22
C ALA A 234 -2.09 4.85 -11.26
N VAL A 235 -2.34 5.43 -12.44
CA VAL A 235 -3.42 6.42 -12.63
C VAL A 235 -4.79 5.74 -12.47
N GLU A 236 -4.98 4.54 -13.00
CA GLU A 236 -6.22 3.78 -12.81
C GLU A 236 -6.43 3.44 -11.32
N ALA A 237 -5.40 2.96 -10.64
CA ALA A 237 -5.42 2.71 -9.19
C ALA A 237 -5.80 3.99 -8.41
N PHE A 238 -5.21 5.13 -8.77
CA PHE A 238 -5.52 6.43 -8.19
C PHE A 238 -6.99 6.80 -8.36
N LEU A 239 -7.54 6.62 -9.57
CA LEU A 239 -8.94 6.92 -9.89
C LEU A 239 -9.89 6.00 -9.12
N VAL A 240 -9.61 4.70 -9.06
CA VAL A 240 -10.40 3.72 -8.31
C VAL A 240 -10.40 4.06 -6.81
N MET A 241 -9.23 4.31 -6.21
CA MET A 241 -9.15 4.68 -4.79
C MET A 241 -9.84 6.02 -4.52
N SER A 242 -9.72 7.00 -5.42
CA SER A 242 -10.42 8.29 -5.31
C SER A 242 -11.93 8.12 -5.34
N ALA A 243 -12.46 7.37 -6.31
CA ALA A 243 -13.89 7.12 -6.48
C ALA A 243 -14.48 6.34 -5.29
N ARG A 244 -13.69 5.46 -4.68
CA ARG A 244 -14.08 4.70 -3.48
C ARG A 244 -13.91 5.48 -2.17
N GLY A 245 -13.32 6.68 -2.19
CA GLY A 245 -13.02 7.45 -0.99
C GLY A 245 -11.92 6.85 -0.11
N HIS A 246 -11.05 6.03 -0.69
CA HIS A 246 -10.00 5.29 0.01
C HIS A 246 -8.58 5.75 -0.39
N LEU A 247 -8.45 6.87 -1.11
CA LEU A 247 -7.14 7.36 -1.56
C LEU A 247 -6.29 7.85 -0.37
N PRO A 248 -5.10 7.27 -0.11
CA PRO A 248 -4.16 7.76 0.90
C PRO A 248 -3.39 8.98 0.37
N ALA A 249 -4.11 10.07 0.07
CA ALA A 249 -3.61 11.19 -0.71
C ALA A 249 -2.44 11.92 -0.04
N THR A 250 -2.58 12.23 1.25
CA THR A 250 -1.53 12.90 2.03
C THR A 250 -0.27 12.04 2.20
N ASP A 251 -0.44 10.74 2.42
CA ASP A 251 0.66 9.78 2.50
C ASP A 251 1.39 9.65 1.17
N ALA A 252 0.66 9.56 0.05
CA ALA A 252 1.24 9.53 -1.29
C ALA A 252 2.02 10.81 -1.61
N GLY A 253 1.48 11.99 -1.25
CA GLY A 253 2.18 13.26 -1.40
C GLY A 253 3.47 13.34 -0.57
N THR A 254 3.38 12.91 0.70
CA THR A 254 4.54 12.82 1.60
C THR A 254 5.61 11.88 1.04
N ALA A 255 5.21 10.73 0.52
CA ALA A 255 6.10 9.77 -0.13
C ALA A 255 6.74 10.36 -1.39
N ILE A 256 5.99 11.06 -2.25
CA ILE A 256 6.55 11.74 -3.44
C ILE A 256 7.64 12.74 -3.03
N GLY A 257 7.35 13.57 -2.02
CA GLY A 257 8.29 14.56 -1.51
C GLY A 257 9.58 13.92 -1.00
N ARG A 258 9.44 12.96 -0.07
CA ARG A 258 10.57 12.27 0.56
C ARG A 258 11.41 11.46 -0.44
N LEU A 259 10.77 10.68 -1.31
CA LEU A 259 11.48 9.86 -2.31
C LEU A 259 12.21 10.72 -3.37
N THR A 260 11.71 11.93 -3.65
CA THR A 260 12.39 12.88 -4.54
C THR A 260 13.65 13.46 -3.87
N GLN A 261 13.59 13.80 -2.57
CA GLN A 261 14.75 14.34 -1.84
C GLN A 261 15.95 13.38 -1.87
N ILE A 262 15.68 12.08 -1.89
CA ILE A 262 16.68 11.02 -1.91
C ILE A 262 16.91 10.45 -3.32
N ASP A 263 16.46 11.16 -4.36
CA ASP A 263 16.66 10.84 -5.77
C ASP A 263 16.12 9.48 -6.23
N ARG A 264 15.19 8.88 -5.48
CA ARG A 264 14.57 7.58 -5.78
C ARG A 264 13.49 7.64 -6.84
N ILE A 265 12.82 8.78 -6.95
CA ILE A 265 11.83 9.02 -8.01
C ILE A 265 12.11 10.36 -8.68
N LYS A 266 11.57 10.52 -9.90
CA LYS A 266 11.62 11.80 -10.63
C LYS A 266 10.26 12.51 -10.55
N PRO A 267 10.19 13.71 -9.95
CA PRO A 267 8.91 14.36 -9.66
C PRO A 267 8.15 14.75 -10.93
N ASN A 268 8.83 15.06 -12.04
CA ASN A 268 8.19 15.33 -13.33
C ASN A 268 7.33 14.16 -13.85
N ARG A 269 7.71 12.91 -13.55
CA ARG A 269 6.93 11.72 -13.93
C ARG A 269 5.64 11.63 -13.10
N ALA A 270 5.74 11.85 -11.80
CA ALA A 270 4.58 11.91 -10.91
C ALA A 270 3.62 13.04 -11.31
N VAL A 271 4.15 14.23 -11.65
CA VAL A 271 3.33 15.36 -12.12
C VAL A 271 2.53 15.00 -13.37
N ARG A 272 3.13 14.28 -14.33
CA ARG A 272 2.41 13.83 -15.53
C ARG A 272 1.24 12.91 -15.16
N SER A 273 1.48 11.88 -14.35
CA SER A 273 0.44 10.95 -13.92
C SER A 273 -0.67 11.64 -13.12
N LEU A 274 -0.31 12.56 -12.21
CA LEU A 274 -1.29 13.36 -11.45
C LEU A 274 -2.06 14.35 -12.33
N THR A 275 -1.44 14.83 -13.41
CA THR A 275 -2.13 15.65 -14.43
C THR A 275 -3.18 14.81 -15.15
N GLU A 276 -2.83 13.59 -15.58
CA GLU A 276 -3.77 12.64 -16.20
C GLU A 276 -4.93 12.30 -15.25
N ALA A 277 -4.66 12.03 -13.98
CA ALA A 277 -5.70 11.78 -12.97
C ALA A 277 -6.61 12.99 -12.75
N ALA A 278 -6.04 14.21 -12.69
CA ALA A 278 -6.82 15.44 -12.61
C ALA A 278 -7.66 15.68 -13.87
N ASP A 279 -7.12 15.43 -15.07
CA ASP A 279 -7.84 15.58 -16.33
C ASP A 279 -8.99 14.56 -16.44
N ALA A 280 -8.86 13.40 -15.80
CA ALA A 280 -9.93 12.41 -15.61
C ALA A 280 -10.92 12.76 -14.47
N GLY A 281 -10.80 13.94 -13.86
CA GLY A 281 -11.74 14.49 -12.89
C GLY A 281 -11.37 14.29 -11.41
N ALA A 282 -10.25 13.64 -11.09
CA ALA A 282 -9.85 13.37 -9.70
C ALA A 282 -9.19 14.56 -8.99
N HIS A 283 -9.62 15.79 -9.27
CA HIS A 283 -9.06 17.01 -8.67
C HIS A 283 -9.05 17.00 -7.13
N ALA A 284 -10.11 16.47 -6.52
CA ALA A 284 -10.24 16.33 -5.06
C ALA A 284 -9.22 15.35 -4.46
N GLY A 285 -8.82 14.32 -5.21
CA GLY A 285 -7.74 13.41 -4.80
C GLY A 285 -6.36 13.97 -5.07
N VAL A 286 -6.16 14.67 -6.19
CA VAL A 286 -4.85 15.22 -6.59
C VAL A 286 -4.41 16.37 -5.69
N TRP A 287 -5.33 17.25 -5.27
CA TRP A 287 -4.96 18.42 -4.47
C TRP A 287 -4.23 18.06 -3.16
N PRO A 288 -4.73 17.16 -2.29
CA PRO A 288 -4.03 16.80 -1.06
C PRO A 288 -2.66 16.15 -1.30
N VAL A 289 -2.50 15.38 -2.39
CA VAL A 289 -1.19 14.83 -2.79
C VAL A 289 -0.20 15.95 -3.06
N VAL A 290 -0.62 16.94 -3.87
CA VAL A 290 0.24 18.08 -4.21
C VAL A 290 0.55 18.93 -2.97
N ALA A 291 -0.47 19.23 -2.16
CA ALA A 291 -0.31 20.03 -0.93
C ALA A 291 0.65 19.39 0.07
N ALA A 292 0.62 18.06 0.22
CA ALA A 292 1.54 17.32 1.07
C ALA A 292 2.97 17.19 0.49
N ALA A 293 3.10 17.12 -0.84
CA ALA A 293 4.40 17.01 -1.50
C ALA A 293 5.18 18.34 -1.52
N ILE A 294 4.51 19.48 -1.71
CA ILE A 294 5.15 20.79 -1.89
C ILE A 294 6.14 21.12 -0.75
N PRO A 295 5.76 21.10 0.54
CA PRO A 295 6.64 21.52 1.63
C PRO A 295 7.99 20.78 1.66
N LEU A 296 7.98 19.49 1.29
CA LEU A 296 9.16 18.64 1.26
C LEU A 296 10.07 18.92 0.07
N LEU A 297 9.55 19.55 -0.98
CA LEU A 297 10.28 19.85 -2.21
C LEU A 297 10.75 21.30 -2.30
N LEU A 298 10.26 22.19 -1.43
CA LEU A 298 10.66 23.60 -1.44
C LEU A 298 12.17 23.71 -1.15
N PRO A 299 12.94 24.40 -2.01
CA PRO A 299 14.36 24.55 -1.81
C PRO A 299 14.65 25.48 -0.63
N GLU A 300 15.63 25.09 0.18
CA GLU A 300 16.29 25.99 1.11
C GLU A 300 16.82 27.22 0.35
N PRO A 301 16.87 28.41 0.99
CA PRO A 301 17.41 29.61 0.36
C PRO A 301 18.79 29.37 -0.29
N GLY A 302 18.92 29.69 -1.58
CA GLY A 302 20.18 29.51 -2.33
C GLY A 302 20.38 28.13 -2.96
N THR A 303 19.50 27.15 -2.70
CA THR A 303 19.55 25.83 -3.34
C THR A 303 18.67 25.74 -4.58
N ARG A 304 18.99 24.81 -5.48
CA ARG A 304 18.24 24.61 -6.73
C ARG A 304 17.01 23.74 -6.47
N ALA A 305 15.85 24.19 -6.95
CA ALA A 305 14.63 23.38 -6.90
C ALA A 305 14.72 22.09 -7.73
N PRO A 306 14.05 21.01 -7.30
CA PRO A 306 13.88 19.81 -8.12
C PRO A 306 13.25 20.10 -9.48
N SER A 307 13.69 19.40 -10.52
CA SER A 307 13.12 19.51 -11.86
C SER A 307 11.67 19.03 -11.89
N GLY A 308 10.71 19.93 -12.08
CA GLY A 308 9.28 19.63 -12.10
C GLY A 308 8.50 20.19 -10.90
N LEU A 309 9.17 20.77 -9.89
CA LEU A 309 8.47 21.47 -8.80
C LEU A 309 7.57 22.62 -9.29
N PRO A 310 7.99 23.48 -10.24
CA PRO A 310 7.09 24.51 -10.77
C PRO A 310 5.85 23.91 -11.45
N ASP A 311 5.99 22.78 -12.16
CA ASP A 311 4.87 22.10 -12.80
C ASP A 311 3.92 21.48 -11.76
N LEU A 312 4.48 20.93 -10.67
CA LEU A 312 3.70 20.42 -9.53
C LEU A 312 2.88 21.54 -8.86
N ILE A 313 3.47 22.72 -8.63
CA ILE A 313 2.78 23.88 -8.05
C ILE A 313 1.70 24.41 -9.00
N ALA A 314 1.98 24.44 -10.31
CA ALA A 314 1.00 24.83 -11.31
C ALA A 314 -0.21 23.87 -11.33
N LEU A 315 0.04 22.56 -11.25
CA LEU A 315 -0.99 21.53 -11.10
C LEU A 315 -1.78 21.74 -9.80
N GLY A 316 -1.08 21.97 -8.68
CA GLY A 316 -1.67 22.27 -7.38
C GLY A 316 -2.61 23.47 -7.44
N THR A 317 -2.22 24.53 -8.15
CA THR A 317 -3.06 25.72 -8.35
C THR A 317 -4.34 25.38 -9.09
N ARG A 318 -4.24 24.65 -10.21
CA ARG A 318 -5.39 24.21 -11.00
C ARG A 318 -6.37 23.36 -10.17
N THR A 319 -5.84 22.40 -9.40
CA THR A 319 -6.67 21.54 -8.56
C THR A 319 -7.26 22.29 -7.37
N ALA A 320 -6.50 23.18 -6.73
CA ALA A 320 -6.96 24.03 -5.64
C ALA A 320 -8.09 24.96 -6.07
N GLU A 321 -8.00 25.58 -7.25
CA GLU A 321 -9.08 26.40 -7.83
C GLU A 321 -10.36 25.57 -8.01
N THR A 322 -10.21 24.36 -8.56
CA THR A 322 -11.35 23.47 -8.86
C THR A 322 -12.07 23.00 -7.60
N VAL A 323 -11.31 22.63 -6.56
CA VAL A 323 -11.86 22.12 -5.29
C VAL A 323 -12.11 23.22 -4.27
N ARG A 324 -11.81 24.48 -4.62
CA ARG A 324 -11.90 25.67 -3.75
C ARG A 324 -11.12 25.50 -2.44
N ALA A 325 -9.90 24.98 -2.54
CA ALA A 325 -9.02 24.82 -1.39
C ALA A 325 -8.64 26.18 -0.80
N ARG A 326 -8.54 26.22 0.53
CA ARG A 326 -8.19 27.41 1.34
C ARG A 326 -7.19 27.11 2.44
N GLU A 327 -6.56 25.95 2.40
CA GLU A 327 -5.61 25.53 3.42
C GLU A 327 -4.23 26.18 3.20
N THR A 328 -3.49 26.34 4.30
CA THR A 328 -2.14 26.87 4.27
C THR A 328 -1.14 25.77 3.89
N VAL A 329 -0.33 26.00 2.86
CA VAL A 329 0.79 25.13 2.51
C VAL A 329 2.08 25.65 3.15
N PRO A 330 2.73 24.90 4.06
CA PRO A 330 3.96 25.32 4.73
C PRO A 330 5.07 25.74 3.74
N GLY A 331 5.78 26.84 4.06
CA GLY A 331 6.89 27.39 3.27
C GLY A 331 6.50 28.05 1.95
N LEU A 332 5.28 27.87 1.44
CA LEU A 332 4.84 28.40 0.15
C LEU A 332 4.85 29.94 0.13
N ALA A 333 4.34 30.57 1.18
CA ALA A 333 4.27 32.03 1.31
C ALA A 333 5.67 32.66 1.33
N GLU A 334 6.63 32.01 1.98
CA GLU A 334 8.02 32.46 2.03
C GLU A 334 8.65 32.43 0.64
N VAL A 335 8.45 31.36 -0.13
CA VAL A 335 8.94 31.26 -1.51
C VAL A 335 8.28 32.29 -2.41
N ALA A 336 6.97 32.52 -2.25
CA ALA A 336 6.25 33.57 -2.97
C ALA A 336 6.80 34.99 -2.66
N ALA A 337 7.25 35.23 -1.43
CA ALA A 337 7.78 36.52 -0.98
C ALA A 337 9.23 36.79 -1.41
N ARG A 338 10.00 35.80 -1.90
CA ARG A 338 11.41 35.96 -2.30
C ARG A 338 11.62 36.99 -3.42
N GLY A 339 10.57 37.28 -4.21
CA GLY A 339 10.65 38.16 -5.37
C GLY A 339 11.45 37.55 -6.53
N GLY A 340 11.37 38.19 -7.70
CA GLY A 340 12.07 37.76 -8.91
C GLY A 340 11.18 37.08 -9.96
N SER A 341 11.77 36.82 -11.13
CA SER A 341 11.08 36.32 -12.32
C SER A 341 11.24 34.81 -12.54
N SER A 342 11.74 34.07 -11.54
CA SER A 342 11.87 32.62 -11.67
C SER A 342 10.49 31.96 -11.72
N ARG A 343 10.34 30.93 -12.55
CA ARG A 343 9.09 30.18 -12.69
C ARG A 343 8.60 29.63 -11.34
N LEU A 344 9.53 29.17 -10.48
CA LEU A 344 9.20 28.68 -9.14
C LEU A 344 8.49 29.74 -8.29
N VAL A 345 9.04 30.95 -8.22
CA VAL A 345 8.48 32.05 -7.42
C VAL A 345 7.13 32.49 -7.98
N GLN A 346 7.00 32.56 -9.31
CA GLN A 346 5.76 32.94 -9.97
C GLN A 346 4.62 31.93 -9.70
N GLU A 347 4.89 30.63 -9.86
CA GLU A 347 3.90 29.59 -9.57
C GLU A 347 3.57 29.53 -8.07
N ALA A 348 4.56 29.68 -7.19
CA ALA A 348 4.33 29.73 -5.74
C ALA A 348 3.43 30.91 -5.34
N ALA A 349 3.67 32.10 -5.90
CA ALA A 349 2.83 33.27 -5.68
C ALA A 349 1.42 33.11 -6.26
N ARG A 350 1.26 32.39 -7.38
CA ARG A 350 -0.05 32.09 -7.95
C ARG A 350 -0.83 31.13 -7.06
N LEU A 351 -0.21 30.04 -6.61
CA LEU A 351 -0.85 29.10 -5.68
C LEU A 351 -1.19 29.79 -4.36
N HIS A 352 -0.27 30.55 -3.78
CA HIS A 352 -0.51 31.26 -2.52
C HIS A 352 -1.73 32.19 -2.63
N ARG A 353 -1.82 33.01 -3.68
CA ARG A 353 -3.00 33.87 -3.93
C ARG A 353 -4.29 33.08 -4.10
N THR A 354 -4.23 31.92 -4.74
CA THR A 354 -5.41 31.06 -4.94
C THR A 354 -5.95 30.55 -3.60
N LEU A 355 -5.05 30.19 -2.68
CA LEU A 355 -5.41 29.67 -1.36
C LEU A 355 -5.89 30.77 -0.41
N THR A 356 -5.41 32.01 -0.59
CA THR A 356 -5.78 33.16 0.25
C THR A 356 -6.88 34.04 -0.35
N ALA A 357 -7.35 33.75 -1.57
CA ALA A 357 -8.44 34.49 -2.18
C ALA A 357 -9.74 34.21 -1.43
N GLU A 358 -10.47 35.26 -1.04
CA GLU A 358 -11.78 35.15 -0.40
C GLU A 358 -12.81 34.46 -1.32
#